data_AF-A0A821P258-F1
#
_entry.id   AF-A0A821P258-F1
#
_cell.length_a   1.000
_cell.length_b   1.000
_cell.length_c   1.000
_cell.angle_alpha   90.00
_cell.angle_beta   90.00
_cell.angle_gamma   90.00
#
_symmetry.space_group_name_H-M   'P 1'
#
loop_
_entity.id
_entity.type
_entity.pdbx_description
1 polymer ?
#
loop_
_entity_poly.entity_id
_entity_poly.type
_entity_poly.pdbx_seq_one_letter_code
_entity_poly.pdbx_strand_id
1 'polypeptide(L)'
;MFWSDSDPLWNDTTKLHVRDIDYEPLPYAYIQLTQDLNGDQRPDLLVTVNDEFNGSLVAYELPPLGDIRKGNFIKHILASDFRPLT
;
A
#
# COMPACT_ATOMS: atom_id res chain seq x y z
N MET A 1 5.72 -3.51 2.21
CA MET A 1 5.00 -2.73 3.25
C MET A 1 5.66 -2.97 4.60
N PHE A 2 5.78 -1.94 5.43
CA PHE A 2 6.30 -2.03 6.80
C PHE A 2 5.23 -1.55 7.78
N TRP A 3 5.13 -2.17 8.95
CA TRP A 3 4.28 -1.70 10.05
C TRP A 3 4.91 -2.03 11.41
N SER A 4 4.43 -1.39 12.47
CA SER A 4 4.88 -1.63 13.85
C SER A 4 3.70 -2.01 14.74
N ASP A 5 3.86 -3.04 15.57
CA ASP A 5 2.90 -3.36 16.64
C ASP A 5 2.98 -2.34 17.82
N SER A 6 3.94 -1.40 17.79
CA SER A 6 4.21 -0.42 18.87
C SER A 6 4.20 1.04 18.40
N ASP A 7 3.42 1.40 17.37
CA ASP A 7 3.29 2.77 16.84
C ASP A 7 3.00 3.80 17.98
N PRO A 8 3.76 4.92 18.10
CA PRO A 8 4.79 5.45 17.18
C PRO A 8 6.24 5.11 17.55
N LEU A 9 6.48 4.12 18.39
CA LEU A 9 7.83 3.69 18.75
C LEU A 9 8.41 2.76 17.66
N TRP A 10 9.06 3.39 16.68
CA TRP A 10 9.71 2.73 15.52
C TRP A 10 11.15 2.27 15.78
N ASN A 11 11.61 2.30 17.04
CA ASN A 11 12.96 1.93 17.44
C ASN A 11 13.08 0.51 18.03
N ASP A 12 11.96 -0.15 18.37
CA ASP A 12 11.95 -1.55 18.76
C ASP A 12 11.83 -2.44 17.52
N THR A 13 12.97 -2.91 17.02
CA THR A 13 13.03 -3.74 15.81
C THR A 13 12.34 -5.09 15.95
N THR A 14 12.06 -5.55 17.18
CA THR A 14 11.31 -6.81 17.42
C THR A 14 9.82 -6.67 17.17
N LYS A 15 9.32 -5.43 17.05
CA LYS A 15 7.93 -5.08 16.76
C LYS A 15 7.71 -4.60 15.33
N LEU A 16 8.80 -4.46 14.58
CA LEU A 16 8.75 -4.10 13.17
C LEU A 16 8.48 -5.34 12.33
N HIS A 17 7.52 -5.21 11.43
CA HIS A 17 7.17 -6.26 10.49
C HIS A 17 7.28 -5.74 9.06
N VAL A 18 7.64 -6.63 8.14
CA VAL A 18 7.73 -6.35 6.71
C VAL A 18 7.05 -7.46 5.93
N ARG A 19 6.39 -7.07 4.84
CA ARG A 19 5.79 -8.01 3.90
C ARG A 19 5.71 -7.43 2.49
N ASP A 20 5.98 -8.28 1.51
CA ASP A 20 5.67 -8.01 0.11
C ASP A 20 4.19 -8.29 -0.14
N ILE A 21 3.49 -7.27 -0.65
CA ILE A 21 2.03 -7.30 -0.87
C ILE A 21 1.67 -7.26 -2.36
N ASP A 22 2.67 -7.13 -3.22
CA ASP A 22 2.58 -7.17 -4.68
C ASP A 22 3.86 -7.82 -5.22
N TYR A 23 3.76 -8.46 -6.39
CA TYR A 23 4.89 -9.02 -7.11
C TYR A 23 5.55 -8.00 -8.04
N GLU A 24 4.77 -7.03 -8.54
CA GLU A 24 5.29 -6.00 -9.43
C GLU A 24 6.04 -4.92 -8.63
N PRO A 25 7.29 -4.58 -9.00
CA PRO A 25 8.00 -3.49 -8.35
C PRO A 25 7.26 -2.17 -8.60
N LEU A 26 7.03 -1.41 -7.54
CA LEU A 26 6.47 -0.06 -7.60
C LEU A 26 7.59 0.96 -7.35
N PRO A 27 8.20 1.54 -8.40
CA PRO A 27 9.30 2.48 -8.25
C PRO A 27 8.83 3.78 -7.59
N TYR A 28 9.63 4.27 -6.63
CA TYR A 28 9.38 5.51 -5.90
C TYR A 28 7.97 5.61 -5.30
N ALA A 29 7.44 4.47 -4.83
CA ALA A 29 6.12 4.39 -4.27
C ALA A 29 6.06 5.02 -2.86
N TYR A 30 5.01 5.78 -2.61
CA TYR A 30 4.61 6.21 -1.28
C TYR A 30 3.26 5.57 -0.94
N ILE A 31 3.20 4.92 0.23
CA ILE A 31 2.06 4.13 0.70
C ILE A 31 1.49 4.79 1.95
N GLN A 32 0.17 4.92 2.02
CA GLN A 32 -0.55 5.44 3.17
C GLN A 32 -1.81 4.61 3.44
N LEU A 33 -2.10 4.34 4.72
CA LEU A 33 -3.41 3.82 5.13
C LEU A 33 -4.46 4.94 5.01
N THR A 34 -5.54 4.66 4.29
CA THR A 34 -6.63 5.61 4.01
C THR A 34 -7.98 5.06 4.46
N GLN A 35 -9.04 5.87 4.36
CA GLN A 35 -10.41 5.42 4.57
C GLN A 35 -10.80 4.31 3.59
N ASP A 36 -11.86 3.57 3.93
CA ASP A 36 -12.52 2.62 3.05
C ASP A 36 -12.92 3.30 1.72
N LEU A 37 -12.40 2.77 0.60
CA LEU A 37 -12.68 3.26 -0.76
C LEU A 37 -13.73 2.43 -1.49
N ASN A 38 -14.02 1.20 -1.03
CA ASN A 38 -14.86 0.23 -1.74
C ASN A 38 -16.17 -0.14 -1.00
N GLY A 39 -16.36 0.34 0.23
CA GLY A 39 -17.54 0.11 1.08
C GLY A 39 -17.52 -1.19 1.88
N ASP A 40 -16.39 -1.87 2.02
CA ASP A 40 -16.26 -3.15 2.72
C ASP A 40 -16.06 -3.04 4.25
N GLN A 41 -16.11 -1.80 4.77
CA GLN A 41 -15.91 -1.42 6.17
C GLN A 41 -14.50 -1.64 6.72
N ARG A 42 -13.49 -1.80 5.85
CA ARG A 42 -12.08 -1.83 6.21
C ARG A 42 -11.34 -0.67 5.54
N PRO A 43 -10.31 -0.09 6.19
CA PRO A 43 -9.46 0.88 5.54
C PRO A 43 -8.65 0.22 4.42
N ASP A 44 -8.30 1.00 3.40
CA ASP A 44 -7.45 0.57 2.29
C ASP A 44 -6.05 1.18 2.38
N LEU A 45 -5.11 0.65 1.61
CA LEU A 45 -3.84 1.32 1.35
C LEU A 45 -3.95 2.12 0.04
N LEU A 46 -3.64 3.41 0.10
CA LEU A 46 -3.47 4.24 -1.09
C LEU A 46 -1.98 4.36 -1.40
N VAL A 47 -1.62 4.12 -2.66
CA VAL A 47 -0.24 4.13 -3.13
C VAL A 47 -0.11 5.08 -4.30
N THR A 48 0.79 6.05 -4.17
CA THR A 48 1.23 6.91 -5.27
C THR A 48 2.54 6.36 -5.82
N VAL A 49 2.60 6.15 -7.13
CA VAL A 49 3.78 5.62 -7.83
C VAL A 49 4.32 6.73 -8.72
N ASN A 50 5.52 7.21 -8.41
CA ASN A 50 6.17 8.31 -9.12
C ASN A 50 7.18 7.77 -10.15
N ASP A 51 6.68 6.98 -11.10
CA ASP A 51 7.49 6.40 -12.17
C ASP A 51 7.73 7.42 -13.31
N GLU A 52 8.90 7.35 -13.94
CA GLU A 52 9.30 8.26 -15.02
C GLU A 52 8.48 8.09 -16.31
N PHE A 53 7.93 6.88 -16.54
CA PHE A 53 7.22 6.50 -17.76
C PHE A 53 5.73 6.27 -17.52
N ASN A 54 5.34 5.83 -16.32
CA ASN A 54 3.97 5.48 -15.98
C ASN A 54 3.66 5.72 -14.49
N GLY A 55 3.63 6.99 -14.08
CA GLY A 55 3.12 7.34 -12.77
C GLY A 55 1.67 6.85 -12.61
N SER A 56 1.34 6.35 -11.43
CA SER A 56 0.02 5.75 -11.17
C SER A 56 -0.47 5.96 -9.74
N LEU A 57 -1.79 5.85 -9.57
CA LEU A 57 -2.48 5.79 -8.29
C LEU A 57 -3.06 4.39 -8.14
N VAL A 58 -2.67 3.69 -7.09
CA VAL A 58 -3.05 2.29 -6.83
C VAL A 58 -3.70 2.22 -5.44
N ALA A 59 -4.74 1.41 -5.30
CA ALA A 59 -5.29 1.02 -4.01
C ALA A 59 -5.03 -0.47 -3.75
N TYR A 60 -4.75 -0.82 -2.49
CA TYR A 60 -4.76 -2.20 -2.04
C TYR A 60 -5.82 -2.40 -0.97
N GLU A 61 -6.76 -3.30 -1.24
CA GLU A 61 -7.71 -3.76 -0.22
C GLU A 61 -6.96 -4.59 0.82
N LEU A 62 -7.24 -4.33 2.09
CA LEU A 62 -6.73 -5.17 3.16
C LEU A 62 -7.38 -6.55 3.13
N PRO A 63 -6.68 -7.60 3.60
CA PRO A 63 -7.23 -8.94 3.63
C PRO A 63 -8.61 -9.00 4.32
N PRO A 64 -9.62 -9.68 3.76
CA PRO A 64 -11.00 -9.66 4.28
C PRO A 64 -11.16 -10.08 5.74
N LEU A 65 -10.24 -10.91 6.25
CA LEU A 65 -10.22 -11.39 7.64
C LEU A 65 -9.35 -10.52 8.56
N GLY A 66 -8.82 -9.40 8.07
CA GLY A 66 -7.91 -8.52 8.81
C GLY A 66 -6.52 -9.11 9.07
N ASP A 67 -6.23 -10.33 8.62
CA ASP A 67 -4.92 -10.95 8.78
C ASP A 67 -3.91 -10.36 7.79
N ILE A 68 -3.32 -9.22 8.16
CA ILE A 68 -2.27 -8.55 7.39
C ILE A 68 -0.98 -9.39 7.25
N ARG A 69 -0.80 -10.40 8.11
CA ARG A 69 0.42 -11.25 8.12
C ARG A 69 0.38 -12.33 7.06
N LYS A 70 -0.80 -12.89 6.79
CA LYS A 70 -0.96 -14.03 5.85
C LYS A 70 -1.99 -13.82 4.75
N GLY A 71 -2.94 -12.92 4.94
CA GLY A 71 -4.04 -12.72 4.01
C GLY A 71 -3.62 -12.03 2.71
N ASN A 72 -4.43 -12.12 1.68
CA ASN A 72 -4.12 -11.54 0.37
C ASN A 72 -4.59 -10.09 0.30
N PHE A 73 -3.74 -9.23 -0.25
CA PHE A 73 -4.10 -7.87 -0.61
C PHE A 73 -4.63 -7.89 -2.04
N ILE A 74 -5.67 -7.11 -2.32
CA ILE A 74 -6.25 -7.03 -3.67
C ILE A 74 -5.87 -5.69 -4.27
N LYS A 75 -5.15 -5.71 -5.40
CA LYS A 75 -4.65 -4.51 -6.08
C LYS A 75 -5.70 -3.94 -7.03
N HIS A 76 -5.87 -2.62 -7.01
CA HIS A 76 -6.68 -1.86 -7.94
C HIS A 76 -5.87 -0.69 -8.49
N ILE A 77 -5.79 -0.57 -9.82
CA ILE A 77 -5.23 0.63 -10.46
C ILE A 77 -6.36 1.65 -10.57
N LEU A 78 -6.27 2.73 -9.81
CA LEU A 78 -7.27 3.80 -9.80
C LEU A 78 -7.03 4.79 -10.94
N ALA A 79 -5.76 5.06 -11.25
CA ALA A 79 -5.35 5.87 -12.39
C ALA A 79 -3.91 5.52 -12.80
N SER A 80 -3.59 5.71 -14.08
CA SER A 80 -2.26 5.45 -14.66
C SER A 80 -1.90 6.50 -15.70
N ASP A 81 -0.74 6.33 -16.32
CA ASP A 81 -0.22 7.16 -17.41
C ASP A 81 0.05 8.62 -17.02
N PHE A 82 0.31 8.87 -15.73
CA PHE A 82 0.86 10.15 -15.32
C PHE A 82 2.30 10.25 -15.82
N ARG A 83 2.58 11.24 -16.64
CA ARG A 83 3.90 11.50 -17.23
C ARG A 83 4.23 12.98 -17.06
N PRO A 84 5.50 13.34 -16.85
CA PRO A 84 5.92 14.73 -16.88
C PRO A 84 5.49 15.38 -18.20
N LEU A 85 4.92 16.58 -18.12
CA LEU A 85 4.71 17.39 -19.32
C LEU A 85 6.09 17.86 -19.79
N THR A 86 6.50 17.39 -20.97
CA THR A 86 7.71 17.84 -21.66
C THR A 86 7.60 19.28 -22.15
#